data_AF-A0A0F9W8M6-F1
#
_entry.id   AF-A0A0F9W8M6-F1
#
_cell.length_a   1.000
_cell.length_b   1.000
_cell.length_c   1.000
_cell.angle_alpha   90.00
_cell.angle_beta   90.00
_cell.angle_gamma   90.00
#
_symmetry.space_group_name_H-M   'P 1'
#
loop_
_entity.id
_entity.type
_entity.pdbx_description
1 polymer ?
#
loop_
_entity_poly.entity_id
_entity_poly.type
_entity_poly.pdbx_seq_one_letter_code
_entity_poly.pdbx_strand_id
1 'polypeptide(L)'
;MTTAEEHREAITTQAHLVRVARENHRHLSANMSRAVTAFETKLITERQELADASDAVLTTEAQLRALTLAAFADDPTNKAPGPGVGIRVATNLEYDPGTAYDYALSHSLFLTLDRRAFDRHASAETPSFVTKTEIPQATITAKLSEALGLPAEGGPF
;
A
#
# COMPACT_ATOMS: atom_id res chain seq x y z
N MET A 1 77.50 4.05 -18.40
CA MET A 1 76.68 3.69 -17.22
C MET A 1 76.81 2.20 -17.01
N THR A 2 76.90 1.75 -15.76
CA THR A 2 76.93 0.32 -15.45
C THR A 2 75.50 -0.21 -15.35
N THR A 3 75.27 -1.48 -15.68
CA THR A 3 73.94 -2.14 -15.58
C THR A 3 73.28 -1.98 -14.20
N ALA A 4 74.09 -1.84 -13.14
CA ALA A 4 73.59 -1.58 -11.79
C ALA A 4 72.96 -0.18 -11.62
N GLU A 5 73.48 0.84 -12.31
CA GLU A 5 72.93 2.20 -12.27
C GLU A 5 71.57 2.26 -12.97
N GLU A 6 71.45 1.61 -14.12
CA GLU A 6 70.20 1.51 -14.89
C GLU A 6 69.11 0.80 -14.08
N HIS A 7 69.45 -0.30 -13.40
CA HIS A 7 68.50 -0.99 -12.52
C HIS A 7 68.05 -0.13 -11.34
N ARG A 8 68.97 0.63 -10.71
CA ARG A 8 68.63 1.53 -9.61
C ARG A 8 67.69 2.66 -10.05
N GLU A 9 67.92 3.23 -11.22
CA GLU A 9 67.05 4.24 -11.81
C GLU A 9 65.65 3.67 -12.14
N ALA A 10 65.60 2.47 -12.72
CA ALA A 10 64.34 1.78 -13.00
C ALA A 10 63.55 1.49 -11.72
N ILE A 11 64.20 1.01 -10.66
CA ILE A 11 63.58 0.77 -9.35
C ILE A 11 63.02 2.07 -8.77
N THR A 12 63.78 3.16 -8.85
CA THR A 12 63.36 4.47 -8.33
C THR A 12 62.14 5.00 -9.08
N THR A 13 62.16 4.93 -10.42
CA THR A 13 61.03 5.29 -11.27
C THR A 13 59.79 4.46 -10.93
N GLN A 14 59.93 3.14 -10.80
CA GLN A 14 58.83 2.25 -10.45
C GLN A 14 58.27 2.53 -9.05
N ALA A 15 59.13 2.81 -8.06
CA ALA A 15 58.71 3.17 -6.71
C ALA A 15 57.87 4.47 -6.71
N HIS A 16 58.27 5.48 -7.51
CA HIS A 16 57.48 6.69 -7.69
C HIS A 16 56.11 6.41 -8.32
N LEU A 17 56.04 5.58 -9.37
CA LEU A 17 54.77 5.19 -10.00
C LEU A 17 53.84 4.48 -9.01
N VAL A 18 54.36 3.54 -8.21
CA VAL A 18 53.59 2.83 -7.19
C VAL A 18 53.09 3.80 -6.11
N ARG A 19 53.92 4.77 -5.68
CA ARG A 19 53.50 5.80 -4.71
C ARG A 19 52.30 6.60 -5.24
N VAL A 20 52.39 7.11 -6.47
CA VAL A 20 51.31 7.88 -7.11
C VAL A 20 50.06 7.02 -7.27
N ALA A 21 50.19 5.78 -7.74
CA ALA A 21 49.06 4.86 -7.87
C ALA A 21 48.37 4.59 -6.52
N ARG A 22 49.13 4.43 -5.43
CA ARG A 22 48.60 4.26 -4.07
C ARG A 22 47.91 5.52 -3.54
N GLU A 23 48.42 6.70 -3.87
CA GLU A 23 47.77 7.98 -3.51
C GLU A 23 46.44 8.13 -4.26
N ASN A 24 46.44 7.87 -5.56
CA ASN A 24 45.24 7.90 -6.39
C ASN A 24 44.19 6.89 -5.90
N HIS A 25 44.60 5.66 -5.63
CA HIS A 25 43.71 4.63 -5.08
C HIS A 25 43.10 5.07 -3.75
N ARG A 26 43.91 5.59 -2.81
CA ARG A 26 43.41 6.09 -1.52
C ARG A 26 42.40 7.22 -1.69
N HIS A 27 42.68 8.16 -2.60
CA HIS A 27 41.76 9.26 -2.90
C HIS A 27 40.43 8.77 -3.49
N LEU A 28 40.48 7.88 -4.50
CA LEU A 28 39.28 7.33 -5.13
C LEU A 28 38.46 6.46 -4.16
N SER A 29 39.13 5.63 -3.34
CA SER A 29 38.49 4.82 -2.32
C SER A 29 37.79 5.67 -1.27
N ALA A 30 38.42 6.76 -0.81
CA ALA A 30 37.81 7.72 0.11
C ALA A 30 36.61 8.44 -0.54
N ASN A 31 36.70 8.82 -1.81
CA ASN A 31 35.58 9.43 -2.54
C ASN A 31 34.40 8.47 -2.69
N MET A 32 34.67 7.22 -3.05
CA MET A 32 33.64 6.19 -3.17
C MET A 32 32.95 5.94 -1.83
N SER A 33 33.73 5.78 -0.74
CA SER A 33 33.17 5.60 0.60
C SER A 33 32.28 6.77 1.00
N ARG A 34 32.70 8.02 0.75
CA ARG A 34 31.86 9.21 1.00
C ARG A 34 30.58 9.20 0.16
N ALA A 35 30.65 8.84 -1.12
CA ALA A 35 29.49 8.80 -2.00
C ALA A 35 28.48 7.73 -1.56
N VAL A 36 28.96 6.55 -1.16
CA VAL A 36 28.12 5.47 -0.63
C VAL A 36 27.42 5.91 0.65
N THR A 37 28.15 6.45 1.63
CA THR A 37 27.54 6.93 2.88
C THR A 37 26.51 8.04 2.64
N ALA A 38 26.79 8.97 1.73
CA ALA A 38 25.84 10.03 1.38
C ALA A 38 24.57 9.47 0.72
N PHE A 39 24.72 8.51 -0.18
CA PHE A 39 23.60 7.83 -0.83
C PHE A 39 22.75 7.03 0.16
N GLU A 40 23.38 6.25 1.04
CA GLU A 40 22.70 5.47 2.08
C GLU A 40 21.92 6.38 3.03
N THR A 41 22.53 7.49 3.46
CA THR A 41 21.87 8.49 4.32
C THR A 41 20.63 9.06 3.63
N LYS A 42 20.78 9.47 2.36
CA LYS A 42 19.66 9.99 1.57
C LYS A 42 18.53 8.97 1.43
N LEU A 43 18.86 7.72 1.11
CA LEU A 43 17.87 6.65 0.94
C LEU A 43 17.11 6.36 2.23
N ILE A 44 17.79 6.38 3.38
CA ILE A 44 17.15 6.22 4.69
C ILE A 44 16.15 7.35 4.94
N THR A 45 16.56 8.60 4.70
CA THR A 45 15.68 9.77 4.86
C THR A 45 14.46 9.69 3.95
N GLU A 46 14.64 9.45 2.65
CA GLU A 46 13.52 9.37 1.70
C GLU A 46 12.56 8.22 2.03
N ARG A 47 13.07 7.09 2.53
CA ARG A 47 12.21 5.98 2.98
C ARG A 47 11.42 6.32 4.23
N GLN A 48 12.02 7.06 5.17
CA GLN A 48 11.31 7.51 6.36
C GLN A 48 10.21 8.51 5.97
N GLU A 49 10.52 9.50 5.13
CA GLU A 49 9.53 10.47 4.65
C GLU A 49 8.36 9.80 3.91
N LEU A 50 8.64 8.78 3.09
CA LEU A 50 7.60 8.00 2.41
C LEU A 50 6.71 7.22 3.41
N ALA A 51 7.32 6.63 4.44
CA ALA A 51 6.58 5.92 5.48
C ALA A 51 5.66 6.88 6.25
N ASP A 52 6.20 8.02 6.68
CA ASP A 52 5.45 9.05 7.40
C ASP A 52 4.28 9.61 6.54
N ALA A 53 4.52 9.85 5.25
CA ALA A 53 3.49 10.30 4.33
C ALA A 53 2.39 9.24 4.12
N SER A 54 2.78 7.96 4.03
CA SER A 54 1.83 6.85 3.91
C SER A 54 0.95 6.71 5.16
N ASP A 55 1.54 6.82 6.34
CA ASP A 55 0.82 6.78 7.62
C ASP A 55 -0.14 7.97 7.78
N ALA A 56 0.28 9.16 7.33
CA ALA A 56 -0.56 10.35 7.30
C ALA A 56 -1.79 10.16 6.38
N VAL A 57 -1.60 9.58 5.19
CA VAL A 57 -2.70 9.26 4.27
C VAL A 57 -3.66 8.25 4.90
N LEU A 58 -3.15 7.14 5.45
CA LEU A 58 -3.99 6.12 6.10
C LEU A 58 -4.82 6.69 7.24
N THR A 59 -4.19 7.51 8.09
CA THR A 59 -4.87 8.16 9.22
C THR A 59 -5.95 9.14 8.75
N THR A 60 -5.64 9.97 7.77
CA THR A 60 -6.57 10.97 7.23
C THR A 60 -7.75 10.31 6.51
N GLU A 61 -7.50 9.26 5.72
CA GLU A 61 -8.58 8.51 5.08
C GLU A 61 -9.47 7.78 6.09
N ALA A 62 -8.89 7.22 7.16
CA ALA A 62 -9.67 6.58 8.22
C ALA A 62 -10.61 7.59 8.91
N GLN A 63 -10.11 8.80 9.19
CA GLN A 63 -10.92 9.90 9.71
C GLN A 63 -12.02 10.31 8.73
N LEU A 64 -11.70 10.45 7.43
CA LEU A 64 -12.68 10.79 6.40
C LEU A 64 -13.78 9.71 6.30
N ARG A 65 -13.43 8.43 6.36
CA ARG A 65 -14.39 7.32 6.39
C ARG A 65 -15.30 7.38 7.62
N ALA A 66 -14.74 7.66 8.80
CA ALA A 66 -15.51 7.81 10.03
C ALA A 66 -16.51 8.97 9.94
N LEU A 67 -16.09 10.13 9.43
CA LEU A 67 -16.97 11.29 9.21
C LEU A 67 -18.05 10.99 8.16
N THR A 68 -17.71 10.27 7.09
CA THR A 68 -18.66 9.86 6.04
C THR A 68 -19.74 8.94 6.62
N LEU A 69 -19.37 7.99 7.48
CA LEU A 69 -20.32 7.12 8.17
C LEU A 69 -21.18 7.88 9.18
N ALA A 70 -20.61 8.85 9.91
CA ALA A 70 -21.38 9.70 10.81
C ALA A 70 -22.43 10.52 10.04
N ALA A 71 -22.05 11.13 8.92
CA ALA A 71 -22.99 11.86 8.07
C ALA A 71 -24.10 10.96 7.49
N PHE A 72 -23.78 9.70 7.16
CA PHE A 72 -24.79 8.72 6.74
C PHE A 72 -25.70 8.27 7.88
N ALA A 73 -25.21 8.22 9.11
CA ALA A 73 -26.04 7.92 10.28
C ALA A 73 -27.07 9.04 10.53
N ASP A 74 -26.70 10.30 10.26
CA ASP A 74 -27.59 11.45 10.35
C ASP A 74 -28.64 11.47 9.22
N ASP A 75 -28.26 11.09 7.99
CA ASP A 75 -29.17 10.92 6.84
C ASP A 75 -28.93 9.61 6.07
N PRO A 76 -29.63 8.51 6.45
CA PRO A 76 -29.45 7.19 5.82
C PRO A 76 -29.90 7.11 4.36
N THR A 77 -30.58 8.15 3.84
CA THR A 77 -30.98 8.18 2.42
C THR A 77 -29.87 8.73 1.53
N ASN A 78 -28.94 9.49 2.08
CA ASN A 78 -27.85 10.11 1.35
C ASN A 78 -26.61 9.20 1.25
N LYS A 79 -26.54 8.41 0.18
CA LYS A 79 -25.37 7.53 -0.10
C LYS A 79 -24.14 8.26 -0.63
N ALA A 80 -24.19 9.58 -0.82
CA ALA A 80 -23.09 10.40 -1.31
C ALA A 80 -23.00 11.69 -0.47
N PRO A 81 -22.61 11.59 0.81
CA PRO A 81 -22.66 12.72 1.75
C PRO A 81 -21.68 13.85 1.40
N GLY A 82 -20.72 13.62 0.49
CA GLY A 82 -19.78 14.65 0.05
C GLY A 82 -19.05 14.29 -1.25
N PRO A 83 -18.30 15.24 -1.82
CA PRO A 83 -17.53 15.04 -3.04
C PRO A 83 -16.45 13.97 -2.84
N GLY A 84 -16.42 12.99 -3.74
CA GLY A 84 -15.40 11.94 -3.75
C GLY A 84 -15.55 10.87 -2.67
N VAL A 85 -16.59 10.93 -1.85
CA VAL A 85 -16.94 9.90 -0.87
C VAL A 85 -18.30 9.30 -1.17
N GLY A 86 -18.49 8.03 -0.80
CA GLY A 86 -19.75 7.33 -0.98
C GLY A 86 -20.00 6.29 0.11
N ILE A 87 -21.23 5.78 0.15
CA ILE A 87 -21.64 4.71 1.05
C ILE A 87 -22.07 3.51 0.23
N ARG A 88 -21.42 2.38 0.48
CA ARG A 88 -21.87 1.06 0.04
C ARG A 88 -22.47 0.35 1.23
N VAL A 89 -23.72 -0.06 1.12
CA VAL A 89 -24.37 -0.90 2.15
C VAL A 89 -24.18 -2.36 1.76
N ALA A 90 -23.44 -3.11 2.58
CA ALA A 90 -23.30 -4.55 2.43
C ALA A 90 -24.35 -5.25 3.30
N THR A 91 -25.11 -6.17 2.71
CA THR A 91 -26.03 -7.03 3.46
C THR A 91 -25.26 -8.27 3.92
N ASN A 92 -25.21 -8.46 5.23
CA ASN A 92 -24.69 -9.67 5.86
C ASN A 92 -25.86 -10.56 6.31
N LEU A 93 -25.74 -11.86 6.05
CA LEU A 93 -26.74 -12.85 6.42
C LEU A 93 -26.16 -13.70 7.55
N GLU A 94 -26.79 -13.64 8.71
CA GLU A 94 -26.40 -14.43 9.88
C GLU A 94 -27.42 -15.55 10.12
N TYR A 95 -26.92 -16.78 10.18
CA TYR A 95 -27.74 -17.97 10.36
C TYR A 95 -26.90 -19.15 10.90
N ASP A 96 -27.56 -20.06 11.61
CA ASP A 96 -26.96 -21.33 12.00
C ASP A 96 -26.84 -22.28 10.78
N PRO A 97 -25.63 -22.79 10.45
CA PRO A 97 -25.45 -23.66 9.30
C PRO A 97 -26.25 -24.96 9.34
N GLY A 98 -26.50 -25.52 10.52
CA GLY A 98 -27.30 -26.74 10.69
C GLY A 98 -28.75 -26.50 10.30
N THR A 99 -29.32 -25.44 10.87
CA THR A 99 -30.69 -24.99 10.58
C THR A 99 -30.86 -24.61 9.11
N ALA A 100 -29.87 -23.95 8.50
CA ALA A 100 -29.87 -23.63 7.07
C ALA A 100 -29.86 -24.88 6.18
N TYR A 101 -29.12 -25.92 6.60
CA TYR A 101 -29.09 -27.19 5.88
C TYR A 101 -30.42 -27.94 5.99
N ASP A 102 -31.02 -28.02 7.18
CA ASP A 102 -32.33 -28.65 7.38
C ASP A 102 -33.44 -27.94 6.59
N TYR A 103 -33.38 -26.60 6.54
CA TYR A 103 -34.25 -25.81 5.68
C TYR A 103 -34.03 -26.11 4.19
N ALA A 104 -32.78 -26.18 3.75
CA ALA A 104 -32.45 -26.50 2.36
C ALA A 104 -32.92 -27.90 1.95
N LEU A 105 -32.80 -28.89 2.84
CA LEU A 105 -33.31 -30.25 2.63
C LEU A 105 -34.83 -30.28 2.55
N SER A 106 -35.53 -29.67 3.52
CA SER A 106 -37.00 -29.66 3.56
C SER A 106 -37.63 -28.98 2.34
N HIS A 107 -36.94 -28.01 1.74
CA HIS A 107 -37.39 -27.28 0.55
C HIS A 107 -36.78 -27.84 -0.74
N SER A 108 -36.03 -28.94 -0.67
CA SER A 108 -35.34 -29.57 -1.81
C SER A 108 -34.46 -28.58 -2.61
N LEU A 109 -33.90 -27.59 -1.93
CA LEU A 109 -33.12 -26.52 -2.55
C LEU A 109 -31.73 -27.02 -2.95
N PHE A 110 -31.07 -27.81 -2.08
CA PHE A 110 -29.71 -28.30 -2.32
C PHE A 110 -29.46 -29.67 -1.67
N LEU A 111 -28.65 -30.51 -2.31
CA LEU A 111 -28.19 -31.81 -1.76
C LEU A 111 -27.14 -31.64 -0.64
N THR A 112 -26.41 -30.53 -0.66
CA THR A 112 -25.43 -30.10 0.35
C THR A 112 -25.53 -28.59 0.52
N LEU A 113 -25.24 -28.04 1.70
CA LEU A 113 -25.33 -26.59 1.91
C LEU A 113 -24.20 -25.85 1.17
N ASP A 114 -24.45 -25.40 -0.06
CA ASP A 114 -23.63 -24.37 -0.71
C ASP A 114 -24.03 -23.01 -0.12
N ARG A 115 -23.16 -22.46 0.74
CA ARG A 115 -23.39 -21.16 1.40
C ARG A 115 -23.66 -20.03 0.42
N ARG A 116 -22.95 -19.97 -0.71
CA ARG A 116 -23.15 -18.87 -1.68
C ARG A 116 -24.49 -18.97 -2.37
N ALA A 117 -24.92 -20.19 -2.68
CA ALA A 117 -26.23 -20.42 -3.28
C ALA A 117 -27.35 -20.16 -2.28
N PHE A 118 -27.17 -20.59 -1.03
CA PHE A 118 -28.07 -20.29 0.07
C PHE A 118 -28.18 -18.79 0.35
N ASP A 119 -27.06 -18.06 0.44
CA ASP A 119 -27.05 -16.61 0.64
C ASP A 119 -27.80 -15.88 -0.47
N ARG A 120 -27.63 -16.30 -1.72
CA ARG A 120 -28.36 -15.74 -2.86
C ARG A 120 -29.86 -15.99 -2.74
N HIS A 121 -30.26 -17.19 -2.34
CA HIS A 121 -31.66 -17.53 -2.11
C HIS A 121 -32.23 -16.74 -0.93
N ALA A 122 -31.58 -16.77 0.23
CA ALA A 122 -31.99 -16.08 1.45
C ALA A 122 -32.01 -14.54 1.30
N SER A 123 -31.20 -14.00 0.39
CA SER A 123 -31.26 -12.59 0.01
C SER A 123 -32.57 -12.24 -0.69
N ALA A 124 -33.07 -13.11 -1.58
CA ALA A 124 -34.33 -12.91 -2.31
C ALA A 124 -35.56 -13.24 -1.45
N GLU A 125 -35.53 -14.37 -0.75
CA GLU A 125 -36.59 -14.84 0.15
C GLU A 125 -35.96 -15.22 1.48
N THR A 126 -36.11 -14.34 2.47
CA THR A 126 -35.41 -14.46 3.76
C THR A 126 -36.14 -15.42 4.68
N PRO A 127 -35.56 -16.60 4.99
CA PRO A 127 -36.15 -17.51 5.95
C PRO A 127 -36.20 -16.88 7.34
N SER A 128 -37.15 -17.28 8.17
CA SER A 128 -37.36 -16.70 9.51
C SER A 128 -36.18 -16.87 10.47
N PHE A 129 -35.31 -17.85 10.23
CA PHE A 129 -34.10 -18.09 11.04
C PHE A 129 -32.86 -17.32 10.52
N VAL A 130 -32.97 -16.60 9.41
CA VAL A 130 -31.87 -15.79 8.86
C VAL A 130 -32.04 -14.34 9.30
N THR A 131 -31.04 -13.80 9.97
CA THR A 131 -30.99 -12.39 10.35
C THR A 131 -30.23 -11.60 9.29
N LYS A 132 -30.89 -10.59 8.71
CA LYS A 132 -30.25 -9.63 7.79
C LYS A 132 -29.69 -8.46 8.59
N THR A 133 -28.40 -8.21 8.47
CA THR A 133 -27.76 -7.00 8.99
C THR A 133 -27.18 -6.18 7.84
N GLU A 134 -27.50 -4.90 7.81
CA GLU A 134 -26.93 -3.97 6.84
C GLU A 134 -25.74 -3.26 7.47
N ILE A 135 -24.57 -3.42 6.84
CA ILE A 135 -23.32 -2.82 7.30
C ILE A 135 -22.93 -1.74 6.29
N PRO A 136 -23.09 -0.44 6.61
CA PRO A 136 -22.63 0.63 5.76
C PRO A 136 -21.10 0.68 5.75
N GLN A 137 -20.53 0.86 4.57
CA GLN A 137 -19.10 0.97 4.33
C GLN A 137 -18.83 2.26 3.56
N ALA A 138 -17.98 3.13 4.11
CA ALA A 138 -17.53 4.32 3.43
C ALA A 138 -16.49 3.99 2.36
N THR A 139 -16.69 4.52 1.17
CA THR A 139 -15.79 4.42 0.02
C THR A 139 -15.23 5.79 -0.31
N ILE A 140 -13.97 5.84 -0.76
CA ILE A 140 -13.30 7.05 -1.23
C ILE A 140 -12.90 6.78 -2.69
N THR A 141 -13.19 7.73 -3.59
CA THR A 141 -12.80 7.60 -4.99
C THR A 141 -11.30 7.74 -5.17
N ALA A 142 -10.70 6.92 -6.05
CA ALA A 142 -9.28 7.03 -6.38
C ALA A 142 -8.92 8.38 -7.04
N LYS A 143 -9.89 9.02 -7.70
CA LYS A 143 -9.72 10.32 -8.35
C LYS A 143 -10.26 11.46 -7.47
N LEU A 144 -9.79 11.54 -6.24
CA LEU A 144 -10.31 12.50 -5.26
C LEU A 144 -10.12 13.94 -5.73
N SER A 145 -8.98 14.27 -6.35
CA SER A 145 -8.72 15.61 -6.90
C SER A 145 -9.75 16.02 -7.94
N GLU A 146 -10.12 15.12 -8.87
CA GLU A 146 -11.16 15.38 -9.89
C GLU A 146 -12.52 15.62 -9.22
N ALA A 147 -12.87 14.81 -8.22
CA ALA A 147 -14.12 14.96 -7.48
C ALA A 147 -14.20 16.27 -6.67
N LEU A 148 -13.04 16.82 -6.29
CA LEU A 148 -12.92 18.12 -5.61
C LEU A 148 -12.76 19.30 -6.57
N GLY A 149 -12.70 19.07 -7.88
CA GLY A 149 -12.44 20.12 -8.87
C GLY A 149 -11.03 20.70 -8.81
N LEU A 150 -10.08 19.96 -8.21
CA LEU A 150 -8.67 20.33 -8.14
C LEU A 150 -7.94 19.86 -9.40
N PRO A 151 -6.91 20.59 -9.87
CA PRO A 151 -6.10 20.14 -10.99
C PRO A 151 -5.48 18.78 -10.64
N ALA A 152 -5.37 17.89 -11.64
CA ALA A 152 -4.68 16.62 -11.46
C ALA A 152 -3.20 16.92 -11.14
N GLU A 153 -2.80 16.70 -9.89
CA GLU A 153 -1.40 16.81 -9.50
C GLU A 153 -0.64 15.60 -10.04
N GLY A 154 0.33 15.85 -10.93
CA GLY A 154 1.23 14.81 -11.46
C GLY A 154 0.88 14.34 -12.87
N GLY A 155 1.40 15.04 -13.87
CA GLY A 155 1.66 14.43 -15.19
C GLY A 155 2.68 13.29 -15.06
N PRO A 156 2.79 12.41 -16.08
CA PRO A 156 3.61 11.20 -15.98
C PRO A 156 5.07 11.55 -15.70
N PHE A 157 5.57 11.07 -14.55
CA PHE A 157 7.00 10.95 -14.28
C PHE A 157 7.54 9.71 -14.98
#